data_AF-A0A3P7L117-F1
#
_entry.id   AF-A0A3P7L117-F1
#
_cell.length_a   1.000
_cell.length_b   1.000
_cell.length_c   1.000
_cell.angle_alpha   90.00
_cell.angle_beta   90.00
_cell.angle_gamma   90.00
#
_symmetry.space_group_name_H-M   'P 1'
#
loop_
_entity.id
_entity.type
_entity.pdbx_description
1 polymer ?
#
loop_
_entity_poly.entity_id
_entity_poly.type
_entity_poly.pdbx_seq_one_letter_code
_entity_poly.pdbx_strand_id
1 'polypeptide(L)'
;MGAASPPAAGRVSVRYLCCLFCCPPFPSSIVSKLAFMPPESSYSITENNRLHLLEGRAEWPHDPEHLNTNVEMFVARTRRRNKISCVYVRPVPNAYFTLLFSHGNAVDIGQMTSFYWGLGHRLGCNVFSYDYSGRFLFTRHLI
;
A
#
# COMPACT_ATOMS: atom_id res chain seq x y z
N MET A 1 20.03 23.43 13.83
CA MET A 1 20.45 22.05 13.46
C MET A 1 19.62 21.09 14.28
N GLY A 2 18.44 20.71 13.78
CA GLY A 2 17.54 19.76 14.46
C GLY A 2 17.89 18.35 14.05
N ALA A 3 18.23 17.50 15.01
CA ALA A 3 18.54 16.10 14.78
C ALA A 3 17.29 15.35 14.30
N ALA A 4 17.38 14.71 13.13
CA ALA A 4 16.36 13.82 12.63
C ALA A 4 16.26 12.59 13.54
N SER A 5 15.06 12.33 14.06
CA SER A 5 14.75 11.12 14.81
C SER A 5 14.96 9.87 13.94
N PRO A 6 15.60 8.80 14.44
CA PRO A 6 15.78 7.59 13.65
C PRO A 6 14.42 6.93 13.35
N PRO A 7 14.26 6.27 12.19
CA PRO A 7 13.04 5.55 11.86
C PRO A 7 12.82 4.45 12.91
N ALA A 8 11.66 4.49 13.56
CA ALA A 8 11.29 3.51 14.58
C ALA A 8 11.15 2.13 13.92
N ALA A 9 12.16 1.27 14.11
CA ALA A 9 12.06 -0.14 13.73
C ALA A 9 10.82 -0.75 14.38
N GLY A 10 9.85 -1.18 13.55
CA GLY A 10 8.62 -1.82 13.99
C GLY A 10 8.87 -2.88 15.05
N ARG A 11 8.36 -2.64 16.27
CA ARG A 11 8.50 -3.57 17.40
C ARG A 11 7.72 -4.85 17.12
N VAL A 12 8.41 -5.96 16.86
CA VAL A 12 7.80 -7.29 16.76
C VAL A 12 7.36 -7.72 18.16
N SER A 13 6.04 -7.76 18.39
CA SER A 13 5.48 -8.17 19.69
C SER A 13 5.57 -9.69 19.91
N VAL A 14 5.65 -10.14 21.16
CA VAL A 14 5.58 -11.58 21.54
C VAL A 14 4.36 -12.27 20.93
N ARG A 15 3.24 -11.55 20.79
CA ARG A 15 2.04 -12.06 20.11
C ARG A 15 2.27 -12.35 18.62
N TYR A 16 3.08 -11.53 17.93
CA TYR A 16 3.48 -11.75 16.54
C TYR A 16 4.32 -13.01 16.40
N LEU A 17 5.30 -13.18 17.29
CA LEU A 17 6.15 -14.37 17.35
C LEU A 17 5.30 -15.63 17.58
N CYS A 18 4.37 -15.60 18.54
CA CYS A 18 3.46 -16.72 18.77
C CYS A 18 2.54 -16.99 17.56
N CYS A 19 2.04 -15.97 16.86
CA CYS A 19 1.25 -16.19 15.64
C CYS A 19 2.10 -16.72 14.47
N LEU A 20 3.38 -16.34 14.38
CA LEU A 20 4.31 -16.83 13.37
C LEU A 20 4.57 -18.34 13.58
N PHE A 21 4.89 -18.73 14.81
CA PHE A 21 5.38 -20.07 15.15
C PHE A 21 4.33 -21.05 15.69
N CYS A 22 3.25 -20.62 16.35
CA CYS A 22 2.39 -21.54 17.13
C CYS A 22 1.13 -22.07 16.40
N CYS A 23 0.90 -21.74 15.12
CA CYS A 23 -0.26 -22.25 14.38
C CYS A 23 0.01 -22.49 12.88
N PRO A 24 0.20 -23.74 12.41
CA PRO A 24 1.12 -24.76 12.91
C PRO A 24 2.57 -24.46 12.46
N PRO A 25 3.61 -24.95 13.19
CA PRO A 25 5.02 -24.70 12.91
C PRO A 25 5.49 -25.57 11.74
N PHE A 26 5.07 -25.25 10.53
CA PHE A 26 5.64 -25.83 9.31
C PHE A 26 6.42 -24.77 8.56
N PRO A 27 7.60 -25.09 7.99
CA PRO A 27 8.41 -24.13 7.24
C PRO A 27 7.60 -23.36 6.19
N SER A 28 6.68 -24.03 5.49
CA SER A 28 5.77 -23.42 4.51
C SER A 28 4.82 -22.38 5.11
N SER A 29 4.31 -22.60 6.32
CA SER A 29 3.41 -21.67 7.04
C SER A 29 4.17 -20.45 7.55
N ILE A 30 5.42 -20.64 8.01
CA ILE A 30 6.30 -19.56 8.45
C ILE A 30 6.76 -18.72 7.25
N VAL A 31 7.24 -19.35 6.18
CA VAL A 31 7.64 -18.67 4.93
C VAL A 31 6.47 -17.88 4.35
N SER A 32 5.28 -18.47 4.32
CA SER A 32 4.07 -17.73 3.88
C SER A 32 3.82 -16.51 4.77
N LYS A 33 3.83 -16.66 6.10
CA LYS A 33 3.59 -15.53 7.01
C LYS A 33 4.66 -14.44 6.90
N LEU A 34 5.93 -14.80 6.66
CA LEU A 34 7.03 -13.86 6.45
C LEU A 34 6.94 -13.16 5.09
N ALA A 35 6.66 -13.91 4.03
CA ALA A 35 6.46 -13.37 2.68
C ALA A 35 5.24 -12.43 2.60
N PHE A 36 4.28 -12.56 3.51
CA PHE A 36 3.09 -11.71 3.64
C PHE A 36 3.12 -10.81 4.88
N MET A 37 4.29 -10.56 5.49
CA MET A 37 4.39 -9.50 6.49
C MET A 37 4.17 -8.17 5.77
N PRO A 38 3.17 -7.37 6.20
CA PRO A 38 2.96 -6.07 5.60
C PRO A 38 4.20 -5.20 5.89
N PRO A 39 4.65 -4.39 4.91
CA PRO A 39 5.68 -3.39 5.18
C PRO A 39 5.15 -2.39 6.21
N GLU A 40 6.06 -1.58 6.75
CA GLU A 40 5.60 -0.38 7.42
C GLU A 40 4.87 0.52 6.42
N SER A 41 3.68 1.00 6.80
CA SER A 41 2.87 1.83 5.90
C SER A 41 3.67 3.03 5.41
N SER A 42 3.64 3.27 4.11
CA SER A 42 4.25 4.43 3.45
C SER A 42 3.23 5.51 3.07
N TYR A 43 1.95 5.27 3.36
CA TYR A 43 0.86 6.19 3.07
C TYR A 43 -0.24 6.17 4.13
N SER A 44 -1.11 7.16 4.07
CA SER A 44 -2.40 7.24 4.75
C SER A 44 -3.50 7.71 3.79
N ILE A 45 -4.75 7.44 4.16
CA ILE A 45 -5.93 7.92 3.44
C ILE A 45 -6.50 9.10 4.22
N THR A 46 -6.65 10.24 3.57
CA THR A 46 -7.29 11.42 4.17
C THR A 46 -8.81 11.23 4.25
N GLU A 47 -9.49 12.06 5.05
CA GLU A 47 -10.96 12.05 5.18
C GLU A 47 -11.68 12.22 3.82
N ASN A 48 -11.05 12.91 2.88
CA ASN A 48 -11.56 13.14 1.52
C ASN A 48 -11.19 12.02 0.54
N ASN A 49 -10.80 10.83 1.02
CA ASN A 49 -10.36 9.70 0.19
C ASN A 49 -9.19 10.05 -0.76
N ARG A 50 -8.30 10.94 -0.33
CA ARG A 50 -7.06 11.27 -1.05
C ARG A 50 -5.87 10.53 -0.45
N LEU A 51 -4.93 10.17 -1.32
CA LEU A 51 -3.66 9.57 -0.94
C LEU A 51 -2.77 10.62 -0.29
N HIS A 52 -2.28 10.32 0.92
CA HIS A 52 -1.26 11.10 1.59
C HIS A 52 -0.02 10.24 1.78
N LEU A 53 1.07 10.58 1.09
CA LEU A 53 2.34 9.85 1.20
C LEU A 53 3.09 10.30 2.46
N LEU A 54 3.65 9.34 3.19
CA LEU A 54 4.42 9.62 4.40
C LEU A 54 5.86 9.98 4.02
N GLU A 55 6.32 11.12 4.54
CA GLU A 55 7.66 11.64 4.30
C GLU A 55 8.75 10.63 4.67
N GLY A 56 9.72 10.44 3.78
CA GLY A 56 10.82 9.48 3.95
C GLY A 56 10.44 8.00 3.77
N ARG A 57 9.19 7.69 3.39
CA ARG A 57 8.72 6.30 3.15
C ARG A 57 8.22 6.04 1.74
N ALA A 58 7.65 7.05 1.10
CA ALA A 58 7.27 7.04 -0.30
C ALA A 58 7.59 8.40 -0.91
N GLU A 59 8.04 8.39 -2.16
CA GLU A 59 8.38 9.60 -2.90
C GLU A 59 7.42 9.77 -4.07
N TRP A 60 7.11 11.02 -4.40
CA TRP A 60 6.33 11.40 -5.57
C TRP A 60 7.12 12.42 -6.39
N PRO A 61 7.39 12.16 -7.68
CA PRO A 61 8.29 12.98 -8.48
C PRO A 61 7.65 14.28 -9.02
N HIS A 62 6.37 14.53 -8.71
CA HIS A 62 5.63 15.70 -9.20
C HIS A 62 5.08 16.52 -8.04
N ASP A 63 4.43 17.64 -8.36
CA ASP A 63 3.81 18.48 -7.34
C ASP A 63 2.70 17.71 -6.56
N PRO A 64 2.49 18.01 -5.27
CA PRO A 64 1.42 17.41 -4.48
C PRO A 64 0.02 17.61 -5.08
N GLU A 65 -0.19 18.68 -5.83
CA GLU A 65 -1.45 18.94 -6.54
C GLU A 65 -1.71 17.93 -7.67
N HIS A 66 -0.66 17.47 -8.36
CA HIS A 66 -0.77 16.39 -9.34
C HIS A 66 -1.20 15.08 -8.69
N LEU A 67 -0.67 14.78 -7.49
CA LEU A 67 -1.09 13.61 -6.72
C LEU A 67 -2.58 13.71 -6.39
N ASN A 68 -3.01 14.84 -5.83
CA ASN A 68 -4.40 15.05 -5.43
C ASN A 68 -5.38 15.03 -6.60
N THR A 69 -5.00 15.54 -7.77
CA THR A 69 -5.89 15.65 -8.93
C THR A 69 -6.02 14.35 -9.71
N ASN A 70 -4.94 13.58 -9.79
CA ASN A 70 -4.86 12.40 -10.66
C ASN A 70 -4.83 11.07 -9.92
N VAL A 71 -4.72 11.10 -8.59
CA VAL A 71 -4.78 9.89 -7.76
C VAL A 71 -6.00 9.95 -6.84
N GLU A 72 -6.81 8.90 -6.94
CA GLU A 72 -7.99 8.71 -6.10
C GLU A 72 -7.82 7.44 -5.29
N MET A 73 -8.17 7.50 -4.00
CA MET A 73 -8.23 6.33 -3.16
C MET A 73 -9.66 5.96 -2.85
N PHE A 74 -9.88 4.68 -2.56
CA PHE A 74 -11.13 4.24 -1.96
C PHE A 74 -10.90 2.94 -1.19
N VAL A 75 -11.79 2.67 -0.25
CA VAL A 75 -11.77 1.44 0.53
C VAL A 75 -12.86 0.51 0.01
N ALA A 76 -12.46 -0.63 -0.56
CA ALA A 76 -13.37 -1.64 -1.04
C ALA A 76 -13.60 -2.71 0.03
N ARG A 77 -14.80 -3.30 0.04
CA ARG A 77 -15.11 -4.48 0.87
C ARG A 77 -15.12 -5.72 0.01
N THR A 78 -14.24 -6.66 0.32
CA THR A 78 -14.16 -7.96 -0.35
C THR A 78 -15.36 -8.86 0.02
N ARG A 79 -15.61 -9.92 -0.77
CA ARG A 79 -16.62 -10.96 -0.46
C ARG A 79 -16.43 -11.59 0.92
N ARG A 80 -15.19 -11.70 1.40
CA ARG A 80 -14.84 -12.22 2.73
C ARG A 80 -15.00 -11.19 3.85
N ARG A 81 -15.57 -10.02 3.55
CA ARG A 81 -15.79 -8.88 4.46
C ARG A 81 -14.52 -8.19 4.94
N ASN A 82 -13.36 -8.44 4.33
CA ASN A 82 -12.14 -7.66 4.56
C ASN A 82 -12.26 -6.30 3.86
N LYS A 83 -11.80 -5.24 4.52
CA LYS A 83 -11.58 -3.93 3.91
C LYS A 83 -10.19 -3.91 3.26
N ILE A 84 -10.11 -3.46 2.02
CA ILE A 84 -8.85 -3.29 1.29
C ILE A 84 -8.77 -1.87 0.77
N SER A 85 -7.57 -1.31 0.77
CA SER A 85 -7.29 -0.02 0.14
C SER A 85 -7.16 -0.24 -1.36
N CYS A 86 -7.71 0.68 -2.13
CA CYS A 86 -7.60 0.72 -3.57
C CYS A 86 -7.13 2.09 -4.00
N VAL A 87 -6.40 2.14 -5.11
CA VAL A 87 -5.91 3.36 -5.73
C VAL A 87 -6.22 3.34 -7.22
N TYR A 88 -6.69 4.47 -7.72
CA TYR A 88 -6.88 4.72 -9.14
C TYR A 88 -6.01 5.90 -9.56
N VAL A 89 -5.04 5.63 -10.43
CA VAL A 89 -4.04 6.59 -10.92
C VAL A 89 -4.36 6.90 -12.38
N ARG A 90 -4.56 8.18 -12.69
CA ARG A 90 -4.99 8.68 -14.00
C ARG A 90 -3.93 9.55 -14.68
N PRO A 91 -2.81 8.96 -15.15
CA PRO A 91 -1.76 9.69 -15.83
C PRO A 91 -2.14 10.11 -17.26
N VAL A 92 -3.10 9.41 -17.88
CA VAL A 92 -3.48 9.61 -19.28
C VAL A 92 -4.93 10.10 -19.36
N PRO A 93 -5.19 11.32 -19.86
CA PRO A 93 -6.55 11.77 -20.11
C PRO A 93 -7.18 10.93 -21.22
N ASN A 94 -8.46 10.56 -21.07
CA ASN A 94 -9.21 9.76 -22.04
C ASN A 94 -8.55 8.41 -22.40
N ALA A 95 -7.87 7.77 -21.44
CA ALA A 95 -7.30 6.44 -21.62
C ALA A 95 -8.37 5.42 -22.08
N TYR A 96 -8.06 4.65 -23.12
CA TYR A 96 -8.98 3.65 -23.66
C TYR A 96 -9.13 2.42 -22.75
N PHE A 97 -8.08 2.08 -22.00
CA PHE A 97 -8.08 0.96 -21.07
C PHE A 97 -7.47 1.35 -19.73
N THR A 98 -7.81 0.56 -18.70
CA THR A 98 -7.26 0.66 -17.36
C THR A 98 -6.55 -0.65 -17.02
N LEU A 99 -5.28 -0.56 -16.62
CA LEU A 99 -4.50 -1.68 -16.16
C LEU A 99 -4.82 -2.00 -14.70
N LEU A 100 -5.31 -3.21 -14.44
CA LEU A 100 -5.38 -3.75 -13.08
C LEU A 100 -3.99 -4.28 -12.69
N PHE A 101 -3.29 -3.55 -11.83
CA PHE A 101 -1.96 -3.93 -11.38
C PHE A 101 -2.01 -4.54 -9.97
N SER A 102 -1.46 -5.74 -9.84
CA SER A 102 -1.22 -6.40 -8.56
C SER A 102 0.20 -6.11 -8.11
N HIS A 103 0.37 -5.43 -6.97
CA HIS A 103 1.71 -5.09 -6.47
C HIS A 103 2.48 -6.31 -5.94
N GLY A 104 3.79 -6.17 -5.79
CA GLY A 104 4.63 -7.22 -5.23
C GLY A 104 4.33 -7.48 -3.74
N ASN A 105 4.85 -8.59 -3.22
CA ASN A 105 4.85 -8.81 -1.77
C ASN A 105 5.78 -7.80 -1.07
N ALA A 106 5.53 -7.52 0.21
CA ALA A 106 6.31 -6.61 1.05
C ALA A 106 6.43 -5.15 0.55
N VAL A 107 5.56 -4.73 -0.37
CA VAL A 107 5.35 -3.34 -0.76
C VAL A 107 3.88 -2.97 -0.56
N ASP A 108 3.59 -1.68 -0.46
CA ASP A 108 2.23 -1.15 -0.36
C ASP A 108 1.94 -0.14 -1.50
N ILE A 109 0.68 0.30 -1.60
CA ILE A 109 0.26 1.30 -2.59
C ILE A 109 1.15 2.56 -2.60
N GLY A 110 1.52 3.09 -1.43
CA GLY A 110 2.26 4.35 -1.35
C GLY A 110 3.62 4.27 -2.04
N GLN A 111 4.39 3.21 -1.74
CA GLN A 111 5.70 2.97 -2.39
C GLN A 111 5.56 2.77 -3.89
N MET A 112 4.45 2.20 -4.34
CA MET A 112 4.21 1.87 -5.75
C MET A 112 3.55 3.00 -6.55
N THR A 113 3.09 4.07 -5.91
CA THR A 113 2.26 5.12 -6.57
C THR A 113 3.01 5.80 -7.71
N SER A 114 4.28 6.18 -7.49
CA SER A 114 5.13 6.79 -8.53
C SER A 114 5.42 5.85 -9.69
N PHE A 115 5.56 4.56 -9.39
CA PHE A 115 5.70 3.53 -10.42
C PHE A 115 4.44 3.41 -11.28
N TYR A 116 3.23 3.41 -10.67
CA TYR A 116 1.97 3.36 -11.42
C TYR A 116 1.82 4.53 -12.38
N TRP A 117 2.21 5.72 -11.95
CA TRP A 117 2.20 6.93 -12.78
C TRP A 117 3.07 6.78 -14.03
N GLY A 118 4.34 6.41 -13.84
CA GLY A 118 5.28 6.22 -14.95
C GLY A 118 4.88 5.06 -15.87
N LEU A 119 4.37 3.97 -15.30
CA LEU A 119 3.87 2.81 -16.04
C LEU A 119 2.68 3.21 -16.94
N GLY A 120 1.70 3.91 -16.38
CA GLY A 120 0.52 4.31 -17.13
C GLY A 120 0.83 5.31 -18.25
N HIS A 121 1.74 6.26 -18.02
CA HIS A 121 2.24 7.11 -19.11
C HIS A 121 2.90 6.30 -20.23
N ARG A 122 3.76 5.33 -19.89
CA ARG A 122 4.49 4.55 -20.89
C ARG A 122 3.59 3.62 -21.69
N LEU A 123 2.54 3.10 -21.09
CA LEU A 123 1.57 2.21 -21.72
C LEU A 123 0.37 2.95 -22.34
N GLY A 124 0.22 4.24 -22.08
CA GLY A 124 -0.92 5.02 -22.57
C GLY A 124 -2.24 4.67 -21.88
N CYS A 125 -2.22 4.33 -20.59
CA CYS A 125 -3.38 3.84 -19.86
C CYS A 125 -3.48 4.34 -18.42
N ASN A 126 -4.68 4.22 -17.83
CA ASN A 126 -4.86 4.41 -16.40
C ASN A 126 -4.44 3.16 -15.64
N VAL A 127 -4.14 3.29 -14.35
CA VAL A 127 -3.74 2.16 -13.50
C VAL A 127 -4.65 2.08 -12.28
N PHE A 128 -5.22 0.91 -12.05
CA PHE A 128 -5.95 0.57 -10.85
C PHE A 128 -5.18 -0.48 -10.05
N SER A 129 -4.96 -0.24 -8.76
CA SER A 129 -4.25 -1.17 -7.87
C SER A 129 -4.93 -1.23 -6.51
N TYR A 130 -4.59 -2.24 -5.72
CA TYR A 130 -5.18 -2.50 -4.42
C TYR A 130 -4.18 -3.19 -3.50
N ASP A 131 -4.25 -2.88 -2.21
CA ASP A 131 -3.54 -3.62 -1.18
C ASP A 131 -4.23 -4.97 -0.95
N TYR A 132 -3.44 -6.04 -0.90
CA TYR A 132 -3.97 -7.35 -0.53
C TYR A 132 -4.59 -7.30 0.87
N SER A 133 -5.63 -8.12 1.08
CA SER A 133 -6.13 -8.35 2.43
C SER A 133 -5.13 -9.20 3.22
N GLY A 134 -4.05 -8.59 3.70
CA GLY A 134 -3.09 -9.23 4.58
C GLY A 134 -3.80 -9.70 5.85
N ARG A 135 -3.43 -10.88 6.37
CA ARG A 135 -4.04 -11.44 7.58
C ARG A 135 -3.72 -10.66 8.85
N PHE A 136 -3.01 -9.53 8.76
CA PHE A 136 -2.64 -8.71 9.91
C PHE A 136 -2.64 -7.21 9.57
N LEU A 137 -3.26 -6.45 10.48
CA LEU A 137 -3.16 -5.00 10.73
C LEU A 137 -3.66 -3.94 9.74
N PHE A 138 -4.07 -4.21 8.50
CA PHE A 138 -4.65 -3.12 7.70
C PHE A 138 -6.05 -2.68 8.16
N THR A 139 -6.68 -3.43 9.08
CA THR A 139 -8.09 -3.22 9.47
C THR A 139 -8.30 -2.52 10.83
N ARG A 140 -7.25 -2.12 11.56
CA ARG A 140 -7.43 -1.58 12.93
C ARG A 140 -6.89 -0.20 13.23
N HIS A 141 -6.11 0.45 12.36
CA HIS A 141 -5.53 1.78 12.63
C HIS A 141 -5.80 2.84 11.56
N LEU A 142 -6.70 2.59 10.63
CA LEU A 142 -7.08 3.55 9.57
C LEU A 142 -8.61 3.77 9.48
N ILE A 143 -9.30 3.59 10.62
CA ILE A 143 -10.67 4.07 10.84
C ILE A 143 -10.76 4.52 12.30
#